data_AF-A0A0K1ELB1-F1
#
_entry.id   AF-A0A0K1ELB1-F1
#
_cell.length_a   1.000
_cell.length_b   1.000
_cell.length_c   1.000
_cell.angle_alpha   90.00
_cell.angle_beta   90.00
_cell.angle_gamma   90.00
#
_symmetry.space_group_name_H-M   'P 1'
#
loop_
_entity.id
_entity.type
_entity.pdbx_description
1 polymer ?
#
loop_
_entity_poly.entity_id
_entity_poly.type
_entity_poly.pdbx_seq_one_letter_code
_entity_poly.pdbx_strand_id
1 'polypeptide(L)'
;MSPGFPSSLSASKGFLAALDGERQGSSTHYEGPDISAASNQPFYRDEGLAIATYARYLGAMPPLSREELERKFPPTDDPIRLENRRQLIWLLLATTPQLKQELLAEGRLKGLLEARLEGRLIQARASVRQVLSSRGLTLSPAEEDQIEACADLVTLVRWHEQAISATTVAEALRTQAGPGARPSADPV
;
A
#
# COMPACT_ATOMS: atom_id res chain seq x y z
N MET A 1 -16.99 -22.35 -12.47
CA MET A 1 -17.98 -21.71 -11.56
C MET A 1 -17.26 -20.56 -10.87
N SER A 2 -17.52 -19.34 -11.33
CA SER A 2 -17.01 -18.08 -10.76
C SER A 2 -18.19 -17.30 -10.20
N PRO A 3 -18.10 -16.69 -9.01
CA PRO A 3 -19.13 -15.76 -8.56
C PRO A 3 -18.88 -14.39 -9.18
N GLY A 4 -19.91 -13.87 -9.85
CA GLY A 4 -19.92 -12.54 -10.46
C GLY A 4 -20.12 -11.44 -9.40
N PHE A 5 -19.38 -10.35 -9.55
CA PHE A 5 -19.59 -9.12 -8.81
C PHE A 5 -20.82 -8.37 -9.37
N PRO A 6 -21.74 -7.88 -8.52
CA PRO A 6 -22.83 -7.03 -8.97
C PRO A 6 -22.36 -5.59 -9.24
N SER A 7 -22.71 -5.08 -10.43
CA SER A 7 -22.52 -3.69 -10.86
C SER A 7 -23.39 -2.73 -10.03
N SER A 8 -22.81 -1.97 -9.11
CA SER A 8 -23.49 -0.92 -8.33
C SER A 8 -23.37 0.47 -8.98
N LEU A 9 -23.85 0.61 -10.22
CA LEU A 9 -23.98 1.93 -10.90
C LEU A 9 -25.41 2.50 -10.84
N SER A 10 -26.33 1.84 -10.13
CA SER A 10 -27.73 2.24 -9.99
C SER A 10 -28.02 3.11 -8.75
N ALA A 11 -27.20 3.01 -7.70
CA ALA A 11 -27.51 3.66 -6.41
C ALA A 11 -27.19 5.17 -6.37
N SER A 12 -26.37 5.69 -7.27
CA SER A 12 -25.93 7.11 -7.22
C SER A 12 -26.87 8.11 -7.91
N LYS A 13 -27.89 7.67 -8.65
CA LYS A 13 -28.88 8.59 -9.27
C LYS A 13 -30.06 8.92 -8.36
N GLY A 14 -30.37 8.09 -7.36
CA GLY A 14 -31.47 8.36 -6.42
C GLY A 14 -31.15 9.43 -5.38
N PHE A 15 -29.89 9.57 -4.97
CA PHE A 15 -29.51 10.47 -3.88
C PHE A 15 -29.47 11.96 -4.27
N LEU A 16 -29.30 12.27 -5.57
CA LEU A 16 -29.35 13.64 -6.07
C LEU A 16 -30.77 14.19 -6.27
N ALA A 17 -31.80 13.34 -6.34
CA ALA A 17 -33.20 13.78 -6.46
C ALA A 17 -33.88 14.05 -5.11
N ALA A 18 -33.31 13.56 -4.00
CA ALA A 18 -33.88 13.74 -2.66
C ALA A 18 -33.50 15.08 -2.00
N LEU A 19 -32.54 15.83 -2.56
CA LEU A 19 -32.08 17.10 -1.99
C LEU A 19 -32.84 18.33 -2.50
N ASP A 20 -33.71 18.19 -3.51
CA ASP A 20 -34.53 19.29 -4.05
C ASP A 20 -35.98 19.29 -3.52
N GLY A 21 -36.40 18.29 -2.73
CA GLY A 21 -37.80 18.06 -2.38
C GLY A 21 -38.31 18.62 -1.04
N GLU A 22 -37.43 18.97 -0.10
CA GLU A 22 -37.85 19.33 1.27
C GLU A 22 -37.53 20.79 1.60
N ARG A 23 -38.24 21.71 0.94
CA ARG A 23 -38.25 23.12 1.30
C ARG A 23 -39.67 23.66 1.45
N GLN A 24 -40.47 23.04 2.32
CA GLN A 24 -41.72 23.63 2.81
C GLN A 24 -42.01 23.20 4.26
N GLY A 25 -41.89 24.16 5.18
CA GLY A 25 -42.70 24.22 6.40
C GLY A 25 -42.13 23.60 7.68
N SER A 26 -41.41 24.39 8.49
CA SER A 26 -41.73 24.54 9.92
C SER A 26 -40.93 25.71 10.49
N SER A 27 -41.64 26.83 10.68
CA SER A 27 -41.12 28.05 11.30
C SER A 27 -41.11 27.88 12.81
N THR A 28 -39.97 27.52 13.38
CA THR A 28 -39.70 27.83 14.79
C THR A 28 -39.23 29.27 14.86
N HIS A 29 -40.07 30.12 15.45
CA HIS A 29 -39.77 31.53 15.69
C HIS A 29 -38.67 31.61 16.75
N TYR A 30 -37.41 31.72 16.29
CA TYR A 30 -36.28 32.09 17.13
C TYR A 30 -36.08 33.59 16.96
N GLU A 31 -36.49 34.38 17.96
CA GLU A 31 -36.06 35.77 18.07
C GLU A 31 -34.56 35.77 18.40
N GLY A 32 -33.75 35.78 17.34
CA GLY A 32 -32.32 36.04 17.45
C GLY A 32 -32.09 37.44 17.99
N PRO A 33 -30.95 37.69 18.67
CA PRO A 33 -30.61 39.01 19.17
C PRO A 33 -30.61 40.02 18.02
N ASP A 34 -31.18 41.20 18.29
CA ASP A 34 -31.28 42.30 17.34
C ASP A 34 -29.89 42.75 16.87
N ILE A 35 -29.44 42.18 15.75
CA ILE A 35 -28.16 42.46 15.09
C ILE A 35 -28.15 43.81 14.36
N SER A 36 -29.24 44.58 14.43
CA SER A 36 -29.34 45.93 13.87
C SER A 36 -28.30 46.90 14.48
N ALA A 37 -27.81 46.62 15.70
CA ALA A 37 -26.79 47.41 16.38
C ALA A 37 -25.33 46.92 16.16
N ALA A 38 -25.11 45.76 15.53
CA ALA A 38 -23.76 45.20 15.29
C ALA A 38 -23.16 45.58 13.92
N SER A 39 -23.94 46.25 13.06
CA SER A 39 -23.56 46.62 11.69
C SER A 39 -22.56 47.78 11.58
N ASN A 40 -22.10 48.34 12.70
CA ASN A 40 -21.17 49.47 12.73
C ASN A 40 -19.84 49.17 13.44
N GLN A 41 -19.39 47.91 13.44
CA GLN A 41 -17.99 47.60 13.75
C GLN A 41 -17.13 47.78 12.49
N PRO A 42 -16.03 48.57 12.54
CA PRO A 42 -15.20 48.90 11.37
C PRO A 42 -14.26 47.75 10.94
N PHE A 43 -14.56 46.50 11.30
CA PHE A 43 -13.57 45.41 11.31
C PHE A 43 -13.50 44.58 10.00
N TYR A 44 -14.40 44.78 9.04
CA TYR A 44 -14.38 44.07 7.75
C TYR A 44 -14.42 45.05 6.57
N ARG A 45 -13.47 45.99 6.51
CA ARG A 45 -13.31 46.87 5.33
C ARG A 45 -12.19 46.43 4.38
N ASP A 46 -11.49 45.35 4.68
CA ASP A 46 -10.30 44.96 3.93
C ASP A 46 -10.15 43.43 3.83
N GLU A 47 -11.07 42.79 3.10
CA GLU A 47 -10.99 41.34 2.80
C GLU A 47 -9.70 40.97 2.07
N GLY A 48 -9.13 41.90 1.29
CA GLY A 48 -7.84 41.73 0.61
C GLY A 48 -6.67 41.57 1.58
N LEU A 49 -6.64 42.35 2.67
CA LEU A 49 -5.61 42.27 3.69
C LEU A 49 -5.70 40.97 4.52
N ALA A 50 -6.91 40.51 4.81
CA ALA A 50 -7.12 39.23 5.52
C ALA A 50 -6.63 38.03 4.70
N ILE A 51 -6.98 37.98 3.40
CA ILE A 51 -6.55 36.91 2.48
C ILE A 51 -5.03 36.93 2.30
N ALA A 52 -4.43 38.10 2.07
CA ALA A 52 -2.98 38.23 1.90
C ALA A 52 -2.21 37.86 3.18
N THR A 53 -2.75 38.19 4.35
CA THR A 53 -2.16 37.82 5.66
C THR A 53 -2.26 36.31 5.88
N TYR A 54 -3.40 35.71 5.56
CA TYR A 54 -3.60 34.26 5.70
C TYR A 54 -2.72 33.47 4.72
N ALA A 55 -2.59 33.92 3.48
CA ALA A 55 -1.69 33.32 2.50
C ALA A 55 -0.21 33.39 2.93
N ARG A 56 0.21 34.52 3.51
CA ARG A 56 1.57 34.67 4.08
C ARG A 56 1.78 33.76 5.28
N TYR A 57 0.77 33.60 6.14
CA TYR A 57 0.83 32.68 7.28
C TYR A 57 0.89 31.21 6.83
N LEU A 58 0.07 30.82 5.85
CA LEU A 58 0.10 29.47 5.28
C LEU A 58 1.40 29.18 4.54
N GLY A 59 1.96 30.14 3.81
CA GLY A 59 3.25 30.01 3.14
C GLY A 59 4.46 30.01 4.09
N ALA A 60 4.30 30.50 5.31
CA ALA A 60 5.32 30.50 6.35
C ALA A 60 5.24 29.29 7.29
N MET A 61 4.22 28.43 7.16
CA MET A 61 4.19 27.20 7.94
C MET A 61 5.15 26.17 7.35
N PRO A 62 6.11 25.66 8.13
CA PRO A 62 6.91 24.54 7.69
C PRO A 62 5.99 23.33 7.43
N PRO A 63 6.34 22.46 6.47
CA PRO A 63 5.60 21.23 6.28
C PRO A 63 5.63 20.43 7.57
N LEU A 64 4.49 19.86 7.95
CA LEU A 64 4.42 18.96 9.10
C LEU A 64 5.35 17.78 8.88
N SER A 65 6.11 17.42 9.91
CA SER A 65 6.93 16.21 9.85
C SER A 65 6.04 14.97 9.83
N ARG A 66 6.60 13.84 9.38
CA ARG A 66 5.89 12.56 9.40
C ARG A 66 5.44 12.19 10.82
N GLU A 67 6.31 12.37 11.81
CA GLU A 67 6.02 12.09 13.22
C GLU A 67 4.89 12.99 13.75
N GLU A 68 4.85 14.25 13.34
CA GLU A 68 3.77 15.17 13.72
C GLU A 68 2.43 14.78 13.08
N LEU A 69 2.45 14.34 11.82
CA LEU A 69 1.27 13.82 11.14
C LEU A 69 0.77 12.55 11.81
N GLU A 70 1.66 11.61 12.14
CA GLU A 70 1.30 10.37 12.85
C GLU A 70 0.71 10.66 14.24
N ARG A 71 1.26 11.66 14.96
CA ARG A 71 0.70 12.13 16.24
C ARG A 71 -0.69 12.75 16.09
N LYS A 72 -0.92 13.56 15.04
CA LYS A 72 -2.21 14.22 14.79
C LYS A 72 -3.26 13.27 14.22
N PHE A 73 -2.82 12.24 13.49
CA PHE A 73 -3.67 11.26 12.84
C PHE A 73 -3.28 9.84 13.25
N PRO A 74 -3.46 9.45 14.53
CA PRO A 74 -3.05 8.12 15.00
C PRO A 74 -3.81 7.01 14.27
N PRO A 75 -3.27 5.78 14.20
CA PRO A 75 -3.99 4.61 13.71
C PRO A 75 -5.34 4.46 14.42
N THR A 76 -6.36 4.02 13.69
CA THR A 76 -7.71 3.85 14.24
C THR A 76 -8.39 2.70 13.54
N ASP A 77 -9.04 1.83 14.30
CA ASP A 77 -9.86 0.72 13.79
C ASP A 77 -11.34 1.11 13.69
N ASP A 78 -11.70 2.36 14.04
CA ASP A 78 -13.07 2.87 13.93
C ASP A 78 -13.46 2.97 12.45
N PRO A 79 -14.48 2.22 12.00
CA PRO A 79 -14.86 2.14 10.59
C PRO A 79 -15.31 3.50 10.03
N ILE A 80 -15.95 4.36 10.85
CA ILE A 80 -16.42 5.68 10.40
C ILE A 80 -15.22 6.61 10.15
N ARG A 81 -14.24 6.60 11.07
CA ARG A 81 -13.01 7.40 10.90
C ARG A 81 -12.16 6.91 9.74
N LEU A 82 -12.08 5.60 9.53
CA LEU A 82 -11.38 5.01 8.39
C LEU A 82 -12.03 5.43 7.06
N GLU A 83 -13.36 5.39 6.98
CA GLU A 83 -14.07 5.80 5.77
C GLU A 83 -13.90 7.31 5.49
N ASN A 84 -14.00 8.16 6.51
CA ASN A 84 -13.73 9.60 6.36
C ASN A 84 -12.31 9.88 5.86
N ARG A 85 -11.30 9.15 6.38
CA ARG A 85 -9.92 9.24 5.89
C ARG A 85 -9.80 8.79 4.44
N ARG A 86 -10.49 7.73 4.07
CA ARG A 86 -10.51 7.23 2.69
C ARG A 86 -11.08 8.26 1.72
N GLN A 87 -12.19 8.90 2.07
CA GLN A 87 -12.79 9.97 1.28
C GLN A 87 -11.85 11.16 1.13
N LEU A 88 -11.16 11.57 2.21
CA LEU A 88 -10.17 12.64 2.16
C LEU A 88 -9.00 12.30 1.23
N ILE A 89 -8.45 11.08 1.34
CA ILE A 89 -7.37 10.62 0.45
C ILE A 89 -7.84 10.62 -1.01
N TRP A 90 -9.05 10.15 -1.28
CA TRP A 90 -9.63 10.19 -2.62
C TRP A 90 -9.72 11.61 -3.18
N LEU A 91 -10.20 12.55 -2.38
CA LEU A 91 -10.26 13.95 -2.76
C LEU A 91 -8.86 14.51 -3.07
N LEU A 92 -7.88 14.26 -2.20
CA LEU A 92 -6.50 14.73 -2.39
C LEU A 92 -5.85 14.16 -3.66
N LEU A 93 -6.06 12.88 -3.96
CA LEU A 93 -5.56 12.25 -5.18
C LEU A 93 -6.27 12.76 -6.44
N ALA A 94 -7.52 13.18 -6.33
CA ALA A 94 -8.26 13.79 -7.44
C ALA A 94 -7.81 15.22 -7.73
N THR A 95 -7.50 16.00 -6.68
CA THR A 95 -7.04 17.40 -6.81
C THR A 95 -5.56 17.53 -7.09
N THR A 96 -4.77 16.48 -6.86
CA THR A 96 -3.31 16.47 -7.05
C THR A 96 -2.90 15.36 -8.04
N PRO A 97 -3.16 15.53 -9.35
CA PRO A 97 -2.96 14.47 -10.34
C PRO A 97 -1.49 14.05 -10.48
N GLN A 98 -0.53 14.94 -10.23
CA GLN A 98 0.90 14.63 -10.26
C GLN A 98 1.27 13.61 -9.18
N LEU A 99 0.85 13.85 -7.93
CA LEU A 99 1.07 12.91 -6.83
C LEU A 99 0.44 11.53 -7.12
N LYS A 100 -0.77 11.51 -7.70
CA LYS A 100 -1.40 10.26 -8.12
C LYS A 100 -0.57 9.52 -9.17
N GLN A 101 -0.02 10.22 -10.16
CA GLN A 101 0.82 9.63 -11.20
C GLN A 101 2.13 9.08 -10.62
N GLU A 102 2.77 9.81 -9.71
CA GLU A 102 3.99 9.35 -9.02
C GLU A 102 3.75 8.07 -8.23
N LEU A 103 2.68 8.00 -7.43
CA LEU A 103 2.31 6.80 -6.68
C LEU A 103 2.03 5.59 -7.60
N LEU A 104 1.36 5.81 -8.73
CA LEU A 104 1.12 4.76 -9.72
C LEU A 104 2.41 4.31 -10.40
N ALA A 105 3.31 5.23 -10.71
CA ALA A 105 4.60 4.93 -11.33
C ALA A 105 5.49 4.11 -10.38
N GLU A 106 5.57 4.52 -9.12
CA GLU A 106 6.29 3.78 -8.07
C GLU A 106 5.71 2.38 -7.88
N GLY A 107 4.38 2.27 -7.75
CA GLY A 107 3.69 0.98 -7.63
C GLY A 107 3.95 0.06 -8.82
N ARG A 108 3.95 0.62 -10.04
CA ARG A 108 4.27 -0.13 -11.26
C ARG A 108 5.71 -0.60 -11.27
N LEU A 109 6.66 0.27 -10.90
CA LEU A 109 8.08 -0.09 -10.84
C LEU A 109 8.32 -1.22 -9.84
N LYS A 110 7.77 -1.08 -8.62
CA LYS A 110 7.87 -2.10 -7.58
C LYS A 110 7.27 -3.43 -8.04
N GLY A 111 6.07 -3.41 -8.62
CA GLY A 111 5.43 -4.60 -9.15
C GLY A 111 6.23 -5.27 -10.26
N LEU A 112 6.87 -4.51 -11.15
CA LEU A 112 7.74 -5.06 -12.19
C LEU A 112 9.00 -5.72 -11.61
N LEU A 113 9.60 -5.12 -10.58
CA LEU A 113 10.77 -5.69 -9.91
C LEU A 113 10.43 -6.99 -9.18
N GLU A 114 9.32 -7.00 -8.43
CA GLU A 114 8.81 -8.19 -7.74
C GLU A 114 8.46 -9.30 -8.74
N ALA A 115 7.71 -8.98 -9.81
CA ALA A 115 7.37 -9.94 -10.85
C ALA A 115 8.61 -10.52 -11.56
N ARG A 116 9.64 -9.69 -11.79
CA ARG A 116 10.91 -10.16 -12.37
C ARG A 116 11.64 -11.11 -11.43
N LEU A 117 11.68 -10.81 -10.13
CA LEU A 117 12.32 -11.68 -9.14
C LEU A 117 11.58 -13.01 -9.05
N GLU A 118 10.24 -12.99 -8.94
CA GLU A 118 9.42 -14.19 -8.88
C GLU A 118 9.59 -15.04 -10.15
N GLY A 119 9.59 -14.40 -11.33
CA GLY A 119 9.84 -15.11 -12.59
C GLY A 119 11.20 -15.81 -12.62
N ARG A 120 12.24 -15.21 -12.04
CA ARG A 120 13.56 -15.86 -11.91
C ARG A 120 13.54 -17.03 -10.93
N LEU A 121 12.83 -16.91 -9.80
CA LEU A 121 12.67 -18.00 -8.84
C LEU A 121 11.92 -19.19 -9.46
N ILE A 122 10.77 -18.94 -10.12
CA ILE A 122 10.00 -19.96 -10.83
C ILE A 122 10.87 -20.67 -11.87
N GLN A 123 11.61 -19.92 -12.70
CA GLN A 123 12.50 -20.49 -13.70
C GLN A 123 13.62 -21.32 -13.06
N ALA A 124 14.24 -20.84 -11.99
CA ALA A 124 15.32 -21.54 -11.31
C ALA A 124 14.82 -22.85 -10.67
N ARG A 125 13.67 -22.85 -9.99
CA ARG A 125 13.01 -24.05 -9.47
C ARG A 125 12.72 -25.06 -10.58
N ALA A 126 12.14 -24.61 -11.69
CA ALA A 126 11.88 -25.45 -12.86
C ALA A 126 13.18 -26.04 -13.44
N SER A 127 14.27 -25.26 -13.48
CA SER A 127 15.57 -25.70 -14.00
C SER A 127 16.20 -26.78 -13.11
N VAL A 128 16.07 -26.66 -11.78
CA VAL A 128 16.51 -27.71 -10.84
C VAL A 128 15.73 -29.01 -11.08
N ARG A 129 14.39 -28.93 -11.13
CA ARG A 129 13.52 -30.09 -11.41
C ARG A 129 13.86 -30.76 -12.73
N GLN A 130 14.09 -29.97 -13.78
CA GLN A 130 14.43 -30.48 -15.11
C GLN A 130 15.75 -31.24 -15.10
N VAL A 131 16.79 -30.72 -14.43
CA VAL A 131 18.07 -31.42 -14.33
C VAL A 131 17.92 -32.72 -13.55
N LEU A 132 17.27 -32.70 -12.39
CA LEU A 132 17.06 -33.90 -11.58
C LEU A 132 16.29 -34.98 -12.36
N SER A 133 15.20 -34.59 -13.03
CA SER A 133 14.42 -35.48 -13.89
C SER A 133 15.25 -36.04 -15.06
N SER A 134 16.05 -35.21 -15.73
CA SER A 134 16.92 -35.63 -16.84
C SER A 134 17.97 -36.66 -16.43
N ARG A 135 18.34 -36.66 -15.15
CA ARG A 135 19.30 -37.61 -14.56
C ARG A 135 18.63 -38.84 -13.95
N GLY A 136 17.32 -38.95 -14.04
CA GLY A 136 16.56 -40.06 -13.45
C GLY A 136 16.49 -40.01 -11.93
N LEU A 137 16.73 -38.85 -11.31
CA LEU A 137 16.60 -38.64 -9.87
C LEU A 137 15.15 -38.27 -9.56
N THR A 138 14.39 -39.23 -9.03
CA THR A 138 12.99 -39.04 -8.66
C THR A 138 12.87 -38.23 -7.37
N LEU A 139 12.16 -37.11 -7.42
CA LEU A 139 11.84 -36.28 -6.27
C LEU A 139 10.75 -36.94 -5.41
N SER A 140 10.97 -36.99 -4.10
CA SER A 140 9.91 -37.23 -3.12
C SER A 140 9.05 -35.98 -2.91
N PRO A 141 7.82 -36.09 -2.37
CA PRO A 141 6.98 -34.93 -2.07
C PRO A 141 7.65 -33.89 -1.17
N ALA A 142 8.44 -34.33 -0.19
CA ALA A 142 9.14 -33.43 0.72
C ALA A 142 10.24 -32.62 0.01
N GLU A 143 10.94 -33.21 -0.96
CA GLU A 143 11.98 -32.54 -1.75
C GLU A 143 11.35 -31.57 -2.77
N GLU A 144 10.19 -31.92 -3.32
CA GLU A 144 9.39 -31.05 -4.17
C GLU A 144 8.94 -29.78 -3.40
N ASP A 145 8.40 -29.97 -2.20
CA ASP A 145 8.01 -28.87 -1.31
C ASP A 145 9.21 -28.00 -0.91
N GLN A 146 10.38 -28.62 -0.68
CA GLN A 146 11.62 -27.91 -0.38
C GLN A 146 12.06 -27.00 -1.54
N ILE A 147 11.97 -27.48 -2.78
CA ILE A 147 12.29 -26.68 -3.97
C ILE A 147 11.30 -25.53 -4.12
N GLU A 148 10.00 -25.80 -3.93
CA GLU A 148 8.95 -24.79 -4.09
C GLU A 148 9.03 -23.69 -3.03
N ALA A 149 9.27 -24.05 -1.77
CA ALA A 149 9.39 -23.11 -0.66
C ALA A 149 10.69 -22.27 -0.70
N CYS A 150 11.67 -22.63 -1.54
CA CYS A 150 12.94 -21.92 -1.59
C CYS A 150 12.76 -20.54 -2.25
N ALA A 151 12.94 -19.48 -1.46
CA ALA A 151 12.88 -18.08 -1.91
C ALA A 151 14.26 -17.46 -2.21
N ASP A 152 15.34 -18.22 -2.07
CA ASP A 152 16.71 -17.77 -2.33
C ASP A 152 17.20 -18.27 -3.69
N LEU A 153 17.35 -17.33 -4.62
CA LEU A 153 17.84 -17.62 -5.96
C LEU A 153 19.27 -18.17 -5.96
N VAL A 154 20.13 -17.74 -5.03
CA VAL A 154 21.52 -18.23 -4.95
C VAL A 154 21.53 -19.71 -4.58
N THR A 155 20.69 -20.09 -3.61
CA THR A 155 20.51 -21.49 -3.24
C THR A 155 19.97 -22.34 -4.40
N LEU A 156 18.97 -21.84 -5.15
CA LEU A 156 18.44 -22.56 -6.32
C LEU A 156 19.48 -22.75 -7.43
N VAL A 157 20.29 -21.73 -7.72
CA VAL A 157 21.38 -21.83 -8.71
C VAL A 157 22.43 -22.85 -8.26
N ARG A 158 22.80 -22.84 -6.98
CA ARG A 158 23.72 -23.84 -6.44
C ARG A 158 23.15 -25.26 -6.53
N TRP A 159 21.88 -25.45 -6.18
CA TRP A 159 21.23 -26.76 -6.32
C TRP A 159 21.19 -27.20 -7.78
N HIS A 160 20.98 -26.28 -8.73
CA HIS A 160 21.04 -26.58 -10.16
C HIS A 160 22.43 -27.09 -10.57
N GLU A 161 23.51 -26.42 -10.14
CA GLU A 161 24.88 -26.86 -10.41
C GLU A 161 25.20 -28.21 -9.76
N GLN A 162 24.83 -28.39 -8.50
CA GLN A 162 25.02 -29.65 -7.76
C GLN A 162 24.24 -30.79 -8.40
N ALA A 163 23.03 -30.52 -8.90
CA ALA A 163 22.19 -31.49 -9.59
C ALA A 163 22.82 -32.03 -10.88
N ILE A 164 23.86 -31.40 -11.45
CA ILE A 164 24.54 -31.92 -12.65
C ILE A 164 25.42 -33.13 -12.31
N SER A 165 26.06 -33.17 -11.14
CA SER A 165 26.99 -34.24 -10.74
C SER A 165 26.46 -35.16 -9.63
N ALA A 166 25.52 -34.70 -8.80
CA ALA A 166 24.97 -35.43 -7.66
C ALA A 166 24.45 -36.85 -7.98
N THR A 167 24.74 -37.84 -7.16
CA THR A 167 24.24 -39.22 -7.32
C THR A 167 22.86 -39.42 -6.72
N THR A 168 22.42 -38.52 -5.83
CA THR A 168 21.12 -38.57 -5.15
C THR A 168 20.48 -37.18 -5.08
N VAL A 169 19.15 -37.13 -4.91
CA VAL A 169 18.44 -35.85 -4.73
C VAL A 169 18.90 -35.13 -3.46
N ALA A 170 19.03 -35.85 -2.36
CA ALA A 170 19.53 -35.31 -1.10
C ALA A 170 20.91 -34.65 -1.28
N GLU A 171 21.77 -35.22 -2.12
CA GLU A 171 23.08 -34.65 -2.47
C GLU A 171 22.97 -33.35 -3.26
N ALA A 172 22.06 -33.30 -4.23
CA ALA A 172 21.79 -32.15 -5.08
C ALA A 172 21.17 -30.97 -4.33
N LEU A 173 20.34 -31.25 -3.31
CA LEU A 173 19.64 -30.25 -2.51
C LEU A 173 20.37 -29.87 -1.21
N ARG A 174 21.67 -30.20 -1.09
CA ARG A 174 22.44 -29.84 0.11
C ARG A 174 22.69 -28.34 0.20
N THR A 175 22.00 -27.70 1.15
CA THR A 175 22.35 -26.36 1.60
C THR A 175 23.51 -26.45 2.56
N GLN A 176 24.71 -26.09 2.12
CA GLN A 176 25.82 -25.87 3.04
C GLN A 176 25.58 -24.55 3.78
N ALA A 177 25.63 -24.56 5.11
CA ALA A 177 25.85 -23.34 5.87
C ALA A 177 27.20 -22.76 5.41
N GLY A 178 27.22 -21.48 5.03
CA GLY A 178 28.42 -20.84 4.47
C GLY A 178 29.65 -20.99 5.36
N PRO A 179 30.87 -20.81 4.81
CA PRO A 179 32.12 -20.92 5.55
C PRO A 179 32.25 -19.75 6.55
N GLY A 180 31.64 -19.91 7.73
CA GLY A 180 31.65 -18.92 8.81
C GLY A 180 31.68 -19.53 10.22
N ALA A 181 31.46 -20.83 10.37
CA ALA A 181 31.62 -21.50 11.65
C ALA A 181 33.10 -21.90 11.85
N ARG A 182 33.92 -20.98 12.38
CA ARG A 182 35.16 -21.39 13.04
C ARG A 182 34.77 -22.24 14.26
N PRO A 183 35.32 -23.45 14.44
CA PRO A 183 35.17 -24.17 15.68
C PRO A 183 35.82 -23.33 16.79
N SER A 184 35.04 -22.98 17.82
CA SER A 184 35.59 -22.37 19.03
C SER A 184 36.55 -23.38 19.64
N ALA A 185 37.83 -23.02 19.67
CA ALA A 185 38.80 -23.72 20.49
C ALA A 185 38.36 -23.60 21.95
N ASP A 186 38.14 -24.75 22.59
CA ASP A 186 38.04 -24.85 24.04
C ASP A 186 39.34 -24.35 24.68
N PRO A 187 39.30 -23.57 25.77
CA PRO A 187 40.47 -23.37 26.60
C PRO A 187 40.54 -24.47 27.68
N VAL A 188 41.78 -24.96 27.83
CA VAL A 188 42.29 -25.84 28.89
C VAL A 188 42.06 -25.27 30.29
#